data_AF-A0A2K4W8C1-F1
#
_entry.id   AF-A0A2K4W8C1-F1
#
_cell.length_a   1.000
_cell.length_b   1.000
_cell.length_c   1.000
_cell.angle_alpha   90.00
_cell.angle_beta   90.00
_cell.angle_gamma   90.00
#
_symmetry.space_group_name_H-M   'P 1'
#
loop_
_entity.id
_entity.type
_entity.pdbx_description
1 polymer ?
#
loop_
_entity_poly.entity_id
_entity_poly.type
_entity_poly.pdbx_seq_one_letter_code
_entity_poly.pdbx_strand_id
1 'polypeptide(L)'
;MTDLGKRHYGCLAYRPDNIPEQALLRTGPYPSCSVRLPWGNTQQTTSIKLMEESTPEKMRFWKEVAKEKEGKKTAGTHVPALHEEVELYNKRDHEHFRFASLPRWSQFWLISLQLGKGGFIVLSPFIVLAHLSLLSVSHKPWLTVTVDLLLGAYPLYLGSPLLLWLVCRVVIYHFPHVWFRRPKGPDWELNRRTGLVTIYDYKRHRKEGVIDEFVAPFYEFDAYMTTTNNRHGPTYGLLLQHRYENRKINFHMLINADDFQQRPCALWDFLQNYMDTSGPIPDIPLFEPYRHLDPVTARYDQQRGRNPRYWIDMDDATFKAEVEAMWQRVYAINTFSRPNLMARYVDYES
;
A
#
# COMPACT_ATOMS: atom_id res chain seq x y z
N MET A 1 -19.87 -21.19 29.19
CA MET A 1 -18.71 -20.52 28.58
C MET A 1 -19.21 -19.44 27.65
N THR A 2 -19.34 -18.23 28.15
CA THR A 2 -19.79 -17.04 27.42
C THR A 2 -18.66 -16.56 26.50
N ASP A 3 -19.01 -16.43 25.22
CA ASP A 3 -18.16 -16.04 24.09
C ASP A 3 -17.45 -14.70 24.33
N LEU A 4 -16.18 -14.74 24.75
CA LEU A 4 -15.33 -13.56 24.93
C LEU A 4 -15.13 -12.76 23.63
N GLY A 5 -15.33 -13.36 22.45
CA GLY A 5 -15.22 -12.68 21.16
C GLY A 5 -16.37 -11.69 20.90
N LYS A 6 -17.58 -11.98 21.39
CA LYS A 6 -18.79 -11.15 21.17
C LYS A 6 -18.76 -9.78 21.86
N ARG A 7 -17.83 -9.52 22.79
CA ARG A 7 -17.69 -8.22 23.47
C ARG A 7 -16.59 -7.32 22.87
N HIS A 8 -15.66 -7.87 22.10
CA HIS A 8 -14.54 -7.10 21.55
C HIS A 8 -14.87 -6.49 20.18
N TYR A 9 -15.53 -7.25 19.30
CA TYR A 9 -15.94 -6.76 17.98
C TYR A 9 -17.33 -6.12 18.03
N GLY A 10 -17.53 -5.08 17.22
CA GLY A 10 -18.80 -4.39 17.06
C GLY A 10 -19.85 -5.24 16.36
N CYS A 11 -21.12 -4.83 16.47
CA CYS A 11 -22.25 -5.55 15.86
C CYS A 11 -22.22 -5.58 14.33
N LEU A 12 -21.55 -4.61 13.70
CA LEU A 12 -21.38 -4.51 12.24
C LEU A 12 -20.07 -5.15 11.75
N ALA A 13 -19.29 -5.75 12.64
CA ALA A 13 -18.06 -6.46 12.30
C ALA A 13 -18.33 -7.56 11.27
N TYR A 14 -17.51 -7.62 10.23
CA TYR A 14 -17.71 -8.58 9.16
C TYR A 14 -17.46 -10.00 9.65
N ARG A 15 -18.45 -10.87 9.38
CA ARG A 15 -18.41 -12.31 9.60
C ARG A 15 -19.17 -12.99 8.45
N PRO A 16 -18.56 -13.96 7.75
CA PRO A 16 -19.22 -14.70 6.68
C PRO A 16 -20.56 -15.34 7.09
N ASP A 17 -20.66 -15.78 8.35
CA ASP A 17 -21.84 -16.47 8.87
C ASP A 17 -22.97 -15.53 9.34
N ASN A 18 -22.73 -14.22 9.41
CA ASN A 18 -23.66 -13.25 9.99
C ASN A 18 -23.75 -11.98 9.15
N ILE A 19 -24.20 -12.13 7.91
CA ILE A 19 -24.36 -11.04 6.96
C ILE A 19 -25.84 -10.62 6.95
N PRO A 20 -26.15 -9.36 7.23
CA PRO A 20 -27.53 -8.89 7.26
C PRO A 20 -28.12 -8.82 5.85
N GLU A 21 -29.44 -8.82 5.76
CA GLU A 21 -30.16 -8.59 4.51
C GLU A 21 -29.70 -7.27 3.87
N GLN A 22 -29.48 -7.30 2.56
CA GLN A 22 -28.96 -6.18 1.81
C GLN A 22 -30.10 -5.48 1.06
N ALA A 23 -30.09 -4.15 1.04
CA ALA A 23 -31.02 -3.38 0.23
C ALA A 23 -30.75 -3.57 -1.27
N LEU A 24 -31.73 -3.19 -2.10
CA LEU A 24 -31.58 -3.18 -3.56
C LEU A 24 -30.42 -2.28 -3.98
N LEU A 25 -29.66 -2.71 -4.99
CA LEU A 25 -28.58 -1.94 -5.58
C LEU A 25 -29.09 -0.57 -6.06
N ARG A 26 -28.33 0.49 -5.75
CA ARG A 26 -28.62 1.85 -6.24
C ARG A 26 -27.53 2.40 -7.14
N THR A 27 -26.33 1.85 -7.05
CA THR A 27 -25.28 2.11 -8.03
C THR A 27 -25.23 1.01 -9.06
N GLY A 28 -25.25 1.41 -10.34
CA GLY A 28 -25.02 0.49 -11.45
C GLY A 28 -23.62 -0.11 -11.45
N PRO A 29 -23.40 -1.16 -12.27
CA PRO A 29 -22.10 -1.81 -12.41
C PRO A 29 -21.01 -0.80 -12.82
N TYR A 30 -19.79 -1.02 -12.31
CA TYR A 30 -18.63 -0.21 -12.67
C TYR A 30 -18.29 -0.39 -14.19
N PRO A 31 -17.66 0.59 -14.86
CA PRO A 31 -17.54 0.63 -16.33
C PRO A 31 -16.97 -0.63 -16.98
N SER A 32 -17.17 -0.75 -18.29
CA SER A 32 -16.87 -1.90 -19.17
C SER A 32 -15.43 -2.45 -19.15
N CYS A 33 -14.50 -1.81 -18.46
CA CYS A 33 -13.13 -2.30 -18.24
C CYS A 33 -12.89 -2.75 -16.80
N SER A 34 -13.91 -3.33 -16.16
CA SER A 34 -13.81 -3.86 -14.80
C SER A 34 -14.53 -5.18 -14.62
N VAL A 35 -13.99 -5.99 -13.72
CA VAL A 35 -14.53 -7.31 -13.36
C VAL A 35 -14.83 -7.32 -11.87
N ARG A 36 -16.07 -7.62 -11.48
CA ARG A 36 -16.43 -7.78 -10.07
C ARG A 36 -15.72 -9.01 -9.49
N LEU A 37 -15.07 -8.85 -8.35
CA LEU A 37 -14.45 -9.95 -7.62
C LEU A 37 -15.46 -10.54 -6.62
N PRO A 38 -15.51 -11.89 -6.48
CA PRO A 38 -16.45 -12.54 -5.59
C PRO A 38 -16.10 -12.33 -4.12
N TRP A 39 -17.13 -12.34 -3.28
CA TRP A 39 -16.99 -12.46 -1.83
C TRP A 39 -16.86 -13.92 -1.40
N GLY A 40 -16.12 -14.16 -0.31
CA GLY A 40 -16.02 -15.45 0.37
C GLY A 40 -15.06 -16.45 -0.28
N ASN A 41 -14.89 -17.60 0.39
CA ASN A 41 -13.97 -18.68 0.00
C ASN A 41 -12.53 -18.16 -0.25
N THR A 42 -12.08 -17.26 0.61
CA THR A 42 -10.78 -16.59 0.50
C THR A 42 -9.64 -17.57 0.76
N GLN A 43 -8.52 -17.36 0.08
CA GLN A 43 -7.27 -18.02 0.39
C GLN A 43 -6.43 -17.13 1.31
N GLN A 44 -5.56 -17.73 2.12
CA GLN A 44 -4.62 -16.99 2.97
C GLN A 44 -3.48 -16.43 2.12
N THR A 45 -3.80 -15.40 1.33
CA THR A 45 -2.88 -14.68 0.45
C THR A 45 -2.75 -13.22 0.91
N THR A 46 -1.65 -12.59 0.51
CA THR A 46 -1.42 -11.15 0.74
C THR A 46 -0.77 -10.50 -0.47
N SER A 47 -0.77 -9.18 -0.49
CA SER A 47 0.08 -8.42 -1.41
C SER A 47 1.55 -8.67 -1.05
N ILE A 48 2.34 -9.10 -2.03
CA ILE A 48 3.79 -9.30 -1.88
C ILE A 48 4.48 -8.05 -1.30
N LYS A 49 4.01 -6.86 -1.70
CA LYS A 49 4.49 -5.59 -1.17
C LYS A 49 4.35 -5.51 0.35
N LEU A 50 3.21 -5.94 0.91
CA LEU A 50 2.99 -5.94 2.37
C LEU A 50 3.88 -6.96 3.08
N MET A 51 4.20 -8.08 2.42
CA MET A 51 5.13 -9.09 2.92
C MET A 51 6.56 -8.51 3.02
N GLU A 52 7.03 -7.86 1.96
CA GLU A 52 8.41 -7.33 1.83
C GLU A 52 8.64 -5.99 2.55
N GLU A 53 7.57 -5.26 2.89
CA GLU A 53 7.66 -4.00 3.62
C GLU A 53 8.35 -4.19 5.00
N SER A 54 8.10 -5.32 5.68
CA SER A 54 8.55 -5.62 7.04
C SER A 54 9.45 -6.86 7.10
N THR A 55 10.64 -6.80 6.50
CA THR A 55 11.64 -7.88 6.58
C THR A 55 12.11 -8.13 8.03
N PRO A 56 12.59 -9.34 8.38
CA PRO A 56 13.06 -9.64 9.74
C PRO A 56 14.14 -8.67 10.23
N GLU A 57 15.08 -8.28 9.36
CA GLU A 57 16.07 -7.23 9.62
C GLU A 57 15.42 -5.89 10.01
N LYS A 58 14.48 -5.39 9.21
CA LYS A 58 13.76 -4.14 9.51
C LYS A 58 12.98 -4.23 10.81
N MET A 59 12.32 -5.36 11.06
CA MET A 59 11.57 -5.56 12.30
C MET A 59 12.47 -5.51 13.54
N ARG A 60 13.65 -6.15 13.47
CA ARG A 60 14.67 -6.08 14.53
C ARG A 60 15.16 -4.65 14.73
N PHE A 61 15.50 -3.95 13.65
CA PHE A 61 15.91 -2.55 13.68
C PHE A 61 14.86 -1.66 14.36
N TRP A 62 13.59 -1.75 13.94
CA TRP A 62 12.52 -0.94 14.53
C TRP A 62 12.23 -1.30 15.99
N LYS A 63 12.40 -2.56 16.38
CA LYS A 63 12.30 -3.00 17.79
C LYS A 63 13.40 -2.39 18.65
N GLU A 64 14.63 -2.33 18.15
CA GLU A 64 15.75 -1.69 18.84
C GLU A 64 15.55 -0.18 18.97
N VAL A 65 15.13 0.48 17.89
CA VAL A 65 14.79 1.91 17.89
C VAL A 65 13.68 2.22 18.91
N ALA A 66 12.64 1.37 18.99
CA ALA A 66 11.57 1.53 19.96
C ALA A 66 12.08 1.39 21.41
N LYS A 67 12.95 0.41 21.67
CA LYS A 67 13.56 0.19 22.99
C LYS A 67 14.48 1.35 23.40
N GLU A 68 15.30 1.84 22.48
CA GLU A 68 16.17 2.99 22.73
C GLU A 68 15.35 4.26 23.01
N LYS A 69 14.28 4.47 22.25
CA LYS A 69 13.33 5.57 22.46
C LYS A 69 12.67 5.50 23.82
N GLU A 70 12.20 4.32 24.23
CA GLU A 70 11.61 4.12 25.56
C GLU A 70 12.63 4.40 26.68
N GLY A 71 13.87 3.93 26.52
CA GLY A 71 14.97 4.24 27.44
C GLY A 71 15.31 5.74 27.51
N LYS A 72 15.30 6.45 26.37
CA LYS A 72 15.50 7.92 26.33
C LYS A 72 14.34 8.67 26.98
N LYS A 73 13.11 8.17 26.83
CA LYS A 73 11.91 8.76 27.47
C LYS A 73 11.94 8.60 28.98
N THR A 74 12.27 7.41 29.48
CA THR A 74 12.38 7.16 30.93
C THR A 74 13.53 7.95 31.56
N ALA A 75 14.61 8.20 30.82
CA ALA A 75 15.73 9.06 31.25
C ALA A 75 15.45 10.57 31.12
N GLY A 76 14.33 11.00 30.52
CA GLY A 76 14.02 12.42 30.29
C GLY A 76 14.86 13.11 29.20
N THR A 77 15.72 12.38 28.49
CA THR A 77 16.64 12.90 27.45
C THR A 77 16.08 12.75 26.02
N HIS A 78 14.79 12.42 25.88
CA HIS A 78 14.19 12.23 24.57
C HIS A 78 13.94 13.57 23.88
N VAL A 79 14.77 13.88 22.88
CA VAL A 79 14.48 14.94 21.91
C VAL A 79 13.63 14.31 20.80
N PRO A 80 12.41 14.80 20.56
CA PRO A 80 11.57 14.30 19.49
C PRO A 80 12.25 14.57 18.14
N ALA A 81 12.36 13.56 17.30
CA ALA A 81 12.85 13.75 15.93
C ALA A 81 11.88 14.64 15.15
N LEU A 82 12.39 15.39 14.17
CA LEU A 82 11.64 16.41 13.42
C LEU A 82 10.31 15.92 12.79
N HIS A 83 10.19 14.62 12.55
CA HIS A 83 9.00 13.99 11.97
C HIS A 83 8.21 13.12 12.96
N GLU A 84 8.70 12.97 14.18
CA GLU A 84 8.16 12.04 15.18
C GLU A 84 6.86 12.52 15.83
N GLU A 85 6.68 13.84 15.90
CA GLU A 85 5.43 14.47 16.35
C GLU A 85 4.42 14.65 15.21
N VAL A 86 4.79 14.33 13.97
CA VAL A 86 3.90 14.48 12.82
C VAL A 86 3.10 13.21 12.63
N GLU A 87 1.81 13.26 12.97
CA GLU A 87 0.89 12.18 12.64
C GLU A 87 0.73 12.07 11.12
N LEU A 88 1.29 10.99 10.56
CA LEU A 88 1.22 10.69 9.12
C LEU A 88 -0.11 10.04 8.73
N TYR A 89 -1.01 9.79 9.70
CA TYR A 89 -2.32 9.14 9.59
C TYR A 89 -2.33 7.75 8.94
N ASN A 90 -1.23 7.27 8.38
CA ASN A 90 -1.07 5.88 7.98
C ASN A 90 -0.95 5.02 9.25
N LYS A 91 -1.89 4.09 9.43
CA LYS A 91 -1.91 3.17 10.57
C LYS A 91 -2.29 1.80 10.07
N ARG A 92 -1.49 0.78 10.39
CA ARG A 92 -1.76 -0.61 10.02
C ARG A 92 -1.49 -1.46 11.24
N ASP A 93 -2.54 -1.73 11.99
CA ASP A 93 -2.52 -2.60 13.15
C ASP A 93 -3.63 -3.66 13.05
N HIS A 94 -3.82 -4.42 14.12
CA HIS A 94 -4.85 -5.46 14.18
C HIS A 94 -6.30 -4.93 14.07
N GLU A 95 -6.58 -3.65 14.34
CA GLU A 95 -7.92 -3.06 14.30
C GLU A 95 -8.12 -2.09 13.13
N HIS A 96 -7.10 -1.29 12.80
CA HIS A 96 -7.15 -0.16 11.88
C HIS A 96 -6.19 -0.39 10.70
N PHE A 97 -6.76 -0.40 9.50
CA PHE A 97 -6.00 -0.36 8.25
C PHE A 97 -6.36 0.95 7.53
N ARG A 98 -5.53 1.97 7.78
CA ARG A 98 -5.75 3.36 7.40
C ARG A 98 -4.65 3.83 6.46
N PHE A 99 -5.04 4.50 5.39
CA PHE A 99 -4.11 5.07 4.42
C PHE A 99 -4.28 6.58 4.33
N ALA A 100 -3.15 7.28 4.23
CA ALA A 100 -3.09 8.71 3.99
C ALA A 100 -2.03 9.00 2.94
N SER A 101 -2.43 9.63 1.83
CA SER A 101 -1.48 10.11 0.84
C SER A 101 -0.74 11.36 1.32
N LEU A 102 0.54 11.46 0.98
CA LEU A 102 1.29 12.70 1.19
C LEU A 102 0.71 13.81 0.30
N PRO A 103 0.72 15.09 0.73
CA PRO A 103 0.30 16.20 -0.10
C PRO A 103 1.06 16.26 -1.43
N ARG A 104 0.40 16.77 -2.47
CA ARG A 104 0.99 16.92 -3.83
C ARG A 104 2.37 17.59 -3.84
N TRP A 105 2.60 18.54 -2.92
CA TRP A 105 3.89 19.20 -2.77
C TRP A 105 5.00 18.27 -2.28
N SER A 106 4.74 17.46 -1.26
CA SER A 106 5.70 16.45 -0.78
C SER A 106 5.95 15.39 -1.85
N GLN A 107 4.89 14.97 -2.56
CA GLN A 107 5.00 14.02 -3.68
C GLN A 107 5.83 14.59 -4.82
N PHE A 108 5.69 15.88 -5.16
CA PHE A 108 6.47 16.55 -6.19
C PHE A 108 7.97 16.39 -5.95
N TRP A 109 8.47 16.74 -4.75
CA TRP A 109 9.89 16.61 -4.43
C TRP A 109 10.40 15.17 -4.50
N LEU A 110 9.62 14.20 -4.02
CA LEU A 110 9.98 12.79 -4.11
C LEU A 110 10.03 12.30 -5.56
N ILE A 111 9.05 12.67 -6.38
CA ILE A 111 9.01 12.30 -7.81
C ILE A 111 10.17 12.97 -8.55
N SER A 112 10.42 14.26 -8.32
CA SER A 112 11.54 14.99 -8.93
C SER A 112 12.90 14.39 -8.56
N LEU A 113 13.08 13.93 -7.33
CA LEU A 113 14.29 13.21 -6.91
C LEU A 113 14.48 11.92 -7.72
N GLN A 114 13.43 11.11 -7.84
CA GLN A 114 13.50 9.85 -8.60
C GLN A 114 13.67 10.09 -10.10
N LEU A 115 13.02 11.11 -10.65
CA LEU A 115 13.14 11.50 -12.06
C LEU A 115 14.56 11.98 -12.38
N GLY A 116 15.17 12.80 -11.52
CA GLY A 116 16.56 13.26 -11.70
C GLY A 116 17.55 12.10 -11.64
N LYS A 117 17.44 11.23 -10.63
CA LYS A 117 18.30 10.05 -10.48
C LYS A 117 18.13 9.07 -11.64
N GLY A 118 16.89 8.72 -11.96
CA GLY A 118 16.57 7.80 -13.04
C GLY A 118 16.98 8.35 -14.40
N GLY A 119 16.68 9.63 -14.66
CA GLY A 119 17.09 10.31 -15.89
C GLY A 119 18.61 10.31 -16.08
N PHE A 120 19.38 10.60 -15.04
CA PHE A 120 20.84 10.54 -15.10
C PHE A 120 21.35 9.13 -15.44
N ILE A 121 20.85 8.10 -14.73
CA ILE A 121 21.27 6.71 -14.94
C ILE A 121 20.91 6.21 -16.35
N VAL A 122 19.70 6.54 -16.83
CA VAL A 122 19.22 6.09 -18.14
C VAL A 122 19.91 6.83 -19.28
N LEU A 123 20.10 8.15 -19.20
CA LEU A 123 20.69 8.94 -20.28
C LEU A 123 22.21 8.76 -20.41
N SER A 124 22.89 8.36 -19.33
CA SER A 124 24.34 8.12 -19.32
C SER A 124 24.82 7.16 -20.42
N PRO A 125 24.33 5.92 -20.55
CA PRO A 125 24.77 5.02 -21.62
C PRO A 125 24.46 5.55 -23.02
N PHE A 126 23.30 6.20 -23.23
CA PHE A 126 22.94 6.76 -24.54
C PHE A 126 23.88 7.88 -24.98
N ILE A 127 24.27 8.77 -24.06
CA ILE A 127 25.27 9.80 -24.38
C ILE A 127 26.62 9.19 -24.71
N VAL A 128 27.08 8.21 -23.93
CA VAL A 128 28.37 7.56 -24.19
C VAL A 128 28.37 6.89 -25.57
N LEU A 129 27.29 6.19 -25.92
CA LEU A 129 27.12 5.59 -27.25
C LEU A 129 27.10 6.65 -28.35
N ALA A 130 26.31 7.73 -28.18
CA ALA A 130 26.25 8.83 -29.14
C ALA A 130 27.63 9.50 -29.33
N HIS A 131 28.41 9.64 -28.25
CA HIS A 131 29.77 10.17 -28.29
C HIS A 131 30.71 9.27 -29.09
N LEU A 132 30.68 7.96 -28.85
CA LEU A 132 31.46 6.98 -29.60
C LEU A 132 31.06 6.92 -31.08
N SER A 133 29.77 6.97 -31.38
CA SER A 133 29.27 7.01 -32.76
C SER A 133 29.74 8.28 -33.48
N LEU A 134 29.70 9.45 -32.81
CA LEU A 134 30.15 10.69 -33.42
C LEU A 134 31.67 10.72 -33.64
N LEU A 135 32.45 10.15 -32.72
CA LEU A 135 33.89 9.96 -32.90
C LEU A 135 34.23 9.07 -34.11
N SER A 136 33.41 8.06 -34.39
CA SER A 136 33.63 7.15 -35.52
C SER A 136 33.29 7.76 -36.88
N VAL A 137 32.37 8.73 -36.93
CA VAL A 137 31.86 9.32 -38.19
C VAL A 137 32.47 10.69 -38.48
N SER A 138 32.94 11.40 -37.46
CA SER A 138 33.45 12.76 -37.61
C SER A 138 34.84 12.78 -38.25
N HIS A 139 35.00 13.66 -39.24
CA HIS A 139 36.31 13.99 -39.83
C HIS A 139 37.11 15.00 -38.99
N LYS A 140 36.54 15.54 -37.91
CA LYS A 140 37.24 16.46 -36.99
C LYS A 140 38.16 15.69 -36.03
N PRO A 141 39.22 16.33 -35.49
CA PRO A 141 40.01 15.75 -34.40
C PRO A 141 39.11 15.35 -33.22
N TRP A 142 39.39 14.18 -32.62
CA TRP A 142 38.59 13.63 -31.52
C TRP A 142 38.42 14.61 -30.35
N LEU A 143 39.43 15.45 -30.09
CA LEU A 143 39.42 16.45 -29.04
C LEU A 143 38.36 17.54 -29.29
N THR A 144 38.27 18.05 -30.52
CA THR A 144 37.30 19.09 -30.90
C THR A 144 35.88 18.55 -30.79
N VAL A 145 35.64 17.33 -31.29
CA VAL A 145 34.35 16.65 -31.16
C VAL A 145 33.97 16.48 -29.69
N THR A 146 34.93 16.08 -28.86
CA THR A 146 34.70 15.87 -27.42
C THR A 146 34.36 17.16 -26.70
N VAL A 147 35.08 18.26 -26.97
CA VAL A 147 34.83 19.57 -26.36
C VAL A 147 33.47 20.13 -26.78
N ASP A 148 33.12 20.03 -28.08
CA ASP A 148 31.82 20.48 -28.60
C ASP A 148 30.65 19.75 -27.88
N LEU A 149 30.77 18.42 -27.72
CA LEU A 149 29.79 17.61 -26.98
C LEU A 149 29.76 17.96 -25.49
N LEU A 150 30.92 18.15 -24.87
CA LEU A 150 31.03 18.45 -23.44
C LEU A 150 30.48 19.83 -23.07
N LEU A 151 30.51 20.79 -23.99
CA LEU A 151 29.93 22.12 -23.80
C LEU A 151 28.45 22.19 -24.20
N GLY A 152 28.00 21.36 -25.16
CA GLY A 152 26.62 21.36 -25.65
C GLY A 152 25.75 20.26 -25.06
N ALA A 153 25.99 19.03 -25.48
CA ALA A 153 25.10 17.89 -25.20
C ALA A 153 25.18 17.40 -23.75
N TYR A 154 26.39 17.29 -23.18
CA TYR A 154 26.57 16.77 -21.83
C TYR A 154 25.86 17.62 -20.76
N PRO A 155 25.95 18.97 -20.75
CA PRO A 155 25.25 19.79 -19.76
C PRO A 155 23.73 19.70 -19.91
N LEU A 156 23.21 19.59 -21.14
CA LEU A 156 21.78 19.49 -21.39
C LEU A 156 21.22 18.15 -20.91
N TYR A 157 21.84 17.04 -21.29
CA TYR A 157 21.28 15.70 -21.09
C TYR A 157 21.77 15.01 -19.81
N LEU A 158 23.00 15.27 -19.35
CA LEU A 158 23.52 14.74 -18.07
C LEU A 158 23.59 15.80 -16.97
N GLY A 159 23.93 17.05 -17.32
CA GLY A 159 23.99 18.15 -16.37
C GLY A 159 22.63 18.48 -15.78
N SER A 160 21.56 18.56 -16.60
CA SER A 160 20.23 18.92 -16.10
C SER A 160 19.60 17.88 -15.16
N PRO A 161 19.66 16.54 -15.42
CA PRO A 161 19.15 15.57 -14.47
C PRO A 161 20.01 15.46 -13.21
N LEU A 162 21.34 15.62 -13.35
CA LEU A 162 22.27 15.64 -12.22
C LEU A 162 21.99 16.84 -11.29
N LEU A 163 21.79 18.03 -11.86
CA LEU A 163 21.42 19.23 -11.10
C LEU A 163 20.09 19.02 -10.38
N LEU A 164 19.06 18.53 -11.09
CA LEU A 164 17.77 18.22 -10.49
C LEU A 164 17.90 17.22 -9.33
N TRP A 165 18.68 16.15 -9.54
CA TRP A 165 18.95 15.15 -8.51
C TRP A 165 19.65 15.76 -7.29
N LEU A 166 20.68 16.57 -7.50
CA LEU A 166 21.43 17.23 -6.44
C LEU A 166 20.55 18.21 -5.65
N VAL A 167 19.81 19.08 -6.33
CA VAL A 167 18.90 20.06 -5.70
C VAL A 167 17.84 19.34 -4.88
N CYS A 168 17.17 18.33 -5.44
CA CYS A 168 16.16 17.57 -4.71
C CYS A 168 16.76 16.84 -3.51
N ARG A 169 17.98 16.29 -3.63
CA ARG A 169 18.67 15.63 -2.52
C ARG A 169 18.98 16.63 -1.40
N VAL A 170 19.53 17.80 -1.72
CA VAL A 170 19.80 18.86 -0.75
C VAL A 170 18.50 19.30 -0.05
N VAL A 171 17.44 19.56 -0.80
CA VAL A 171 16.15 19.96 -0.22
C VAL A 171 15.58 18.87 0.70
N ILE A 172 15.63 17.61 0.29
CA ILE A 172 15.04 16.52 1.07
C ILE A 172 15.80 16.25 2.38
N TYR A 173 17.14 16.24 2.33
CA TYR A 173 17.98 15.87 3.46
C TYR A 173 18.38 17.05 4.36
N HIS A 174 18.42 18.27 3.84
CA HIS A 174 18.86 19.45 4.61
C HIS A 174 17.74 20.45 4.88
N PHE A 175 16.66 20.45 4.09
CA PHE A 175 15.53 21.37 4.25
C PHE A 175 14.18 20.65 4.37
N PRO A 176 14.00 19.78 5.39
CA PRO A 176 12.78 19.01 5.59
C PRO A 176 11.50 19.85 5.63
N HIS A 177 11.54 21.04 6.22
CA HIS A 177 10.39 21.96 6.25
C HIS A 177 9.94 22.47 4.87
N VAL A 178 10.82 22.47 3.88
CA VAL A 178 10.52 22.98 2.53
C VAL A 178 9.72 21.96 1.74
N TRP A 179 10.13 20.68 1.77
CA TRP A 179 9.48 19.64 0.97
C TRP A 179 8.36 18.94 1.73
N PHE A 180 8.54 18.66 3.03
CA PHE A 180 7.62 17.83 3.79
C PHE A 180 6.48 18.67 4.36
N ARG A 181 5.28 18.43 3.83
CA ARG A 181 4.02 18.94 4.39
C ARG A 181 3.21 17.80 4.98
N ARG A 182 2.59 18.07 6.12
CA ARG A 182 1.71 17.13 6.84
C ARG A 182 0.49 16.78 5.96
N PRO A 183 0.08 15.50 5.89
CA PRO A 183 -1.22 15.14 5.32
C PRO A 183 -2.34 15.83 6.09
N LYS A 184 -3.47 16.10 5.41
CA LYS A 184 -4.65 16.68 6.08
C LYS A 184 -5.34 15.67 7.00
N GLY A 185 -5.20 14.39 6.69
CA GLY A 185 -5.81 13.27 7.38
C GLY A 185 -5.76 12.02 6.49
N PRO A 186 -6.39 10.92 6.91
CA PRO A 186 -6.53 9.72 6.10
C PRO A 186 -7.43 9.91 4.89
N ASP A 187 -7.15 9.21 3.80
CA ASP A 187 -8.03 9.15 2.62
C ASP A 187 -9.16 8.13 2.86
N TRP A 188 -8.83 7.00 3.49
CA TRP A 188 -9.77 5.95 3.86
C TRP A 188 -9.25 5.12 5.04
N GLU A 189 -10.18 4.43 5.69
CA GLU A 189 -9.91 3.54 6.81
C GLU A 189 -10.82 2.30 6.76
N LEU A 190 -10.22 1.13 6.98
CA LEU A 190 -10.92 -0.11 7.25
C LEU A 190 -10.72 -0.45 8.73
N ASN A 191 -11.82 -0.59 9.46
CA ASN A 191 -11.79 -0.90 10.89
C ASN A 191 -12.32 -2.32 11.13
N ARG A 192 -11.42 -3.28 11.39
CA ARG A 192 -11.77 -4.67 11.68
C ARG A 192 -12.64 -4.79 12.93
N ARG A 193 -12.37 -3.96 13.96
CA ARG A 193 -13.09 -4.02 15.22
C ARG A 193 -14.56 -3.67 15.04
N THR A 194 -14.87 -2.58 14.34
CA THR A 194 -16.24 -2.11 14.14
C THR A 194 -16.91 -2.72 12.91
N GLY A 195 -16.13 -3.20 11.93
CA GLY A 195 -16.60 -3.64 10.61
C GLY A 195 -16.88 -2.49 9.65
N LEU A 196 -16.51 -1.26 9.99
CA LEU A 196 -16.83 -0.08 9.21
C LEU A 196 -15.69 0.31 8.27
N VAL A 197 -16.07 0.90 7.16
CA VAL A 197 -15.21 1.54 6.18
C VAL A 197 -15.52 3.03 6.21
N THR A 198 -14.48 3.85 6.41
CA THR A 198 -14.60 5.31 6.40
C THR A 198 -13.86 5.88 5.21
N ILE A 199 -14.51 6.77 4.46
CA ILE A 199 -13.94 7.52 3.35
C ILE A 199 -14.01 9.00 3.70
N TYR A 200 -12.87 9.69 3.64
CA TYR A 200 -12.77 11.10 4.02
C TYR A 200 -12.70 11.97 2.77
N ASP A 201 -13.54 13.00 2.67
CA ASP A 201 -13.53 14.00 1.59
C ASP A 201 -13.13 15.38 2.15
N TYR A 202 -12.02 15.92 1.61
CA TYR A 202 -11.41 17.18 2.02
C TYR A 202 -11.73 18.36 1.09
N LYS A 203 -12.72 18.24 0.19
CA LYS A 203 -13.10 19.33 -0.74
C LYS A 203 -13.52 20.60 -0.01
N ARG A 204 -14.37 20.48 1.00
CA ARG A 204 -14.88 21.62 1.79
C ARG A 204 -13.92 22.08 2.89
N HIS A 205 -12.98 21.23 3.30
CA HIS A 205 -12.01 21.53 4.35
C HIS A 205 -11.23 22.85 4.13
N ARG A 206 -10.86 23.19 2.88
CA ARG A 206 -10.10 24.43 2.62
C ARG A 206 -10.95 25.70 2.81
N LYS A 207 -12.25 25.62 2.55
CA LYS A 207 -13.16 26.78 2.56
C LYS A 207 -13.90 26.92 3.89
N GLU A 208 -14.29 25.80 4.48
CA GLU A 208 -15.22 25.75 5.61
C GLU A 208 -14.65 25.03 6.84
N GLY A 209 -13.48 24.41 6.73
CA GLY A 209 -12.87 23.63 7.83
C GLY A 209 -13.54 22.28 8.11
N VAL A 210 -14.61 21.93 7.39
CA VAL A 210 -15.35 20.67 7.57
C VAL A 210 -14.70 19.53 6.77
N ILE A 211 -14.54 18.37 7.41
CA ILE A 211 -14.16 17.10 6.78
C ILE A 211 -15.44 16.30 6.61
N ASP A 212 -15.81 16.00 5.37
CA ASP A 212 -16.97 15.15 5.10
C ASP A 212 -16.54 13.68 5.23
N GLU A 213 -17.23 12.92 6.08
CA GLU A 213 -16.93 11.51 6.31
C GLU A 213 -18.10 10.66 5.82
N PHE A 214 -17.78 9.64 5.01
CA PHE A 214 -18.72 8.61 4.62
C PHE A 214 -18.36 7.31 5.33
N VAL A 215 -19.27 6.81 6.15
CA VAL A 215 -19.08 5.60 6.97
C VAL A 215 -20.13 4.58 6.58
N ALA A 216 -19.69 3.38 6.18
CA ALA A 216 -20.58 2.27 5.86
C ALA A 216 -19.95 0.93 6.27
N PRO A 217 -20.76 -0.11 6.57
CA PRO A 217 -20.25 -1.46 6.82
C PRO A 217 -19.45 -2.02 5.64
N PHE A 218 -18.40 -2.77 5.93
CA PHE A 218 -17.51 -3.36 4.93
C PHE A 218 -18.22 -4.29 3.95
N TYR A 219 -19.20 -5.05 4.44
CA TYR A 219 -19.96 -5.95 3.58
C TYR A 219 -20.84 -5.23 2.56
N GLU A 220 -21.07 -3.90 2.66
CA GLU A 220 -21.83 -3.11 1.68
C GLU A 220 -21.00 -2.65 0.47
N PHE A 221 -19.71 -2.97 0.45
CA PHE A 221 -18.82 -2.67 -0.66
C PHE A 221 -18.68 -3.85 -1.61
N ASP A 222 -18.58 -3.60 -2.90
CA ASP A 222 -18.19 -4.59 -3.89
C ASP A 222 -16.81 -4.28 -4.43
N ALA A 223 -16.01 -5.33 -4.58
CA ALA A 223 -14.69 -5.26 -5.15
C ALA A 223 -14.74 -5.39 -6.67
N TYR A 224 -14.01 -4.52 -7.35
CA TYR A 224 -13.83 -4.52 -8.79
C TYR A 224 -12.34 -4.52 -9.12
N MET A 225 -11.93 -5.46 -9.96
CA MET A 225 -10.64 -5.39 -10.64
C MET A 225 -10.79 -4.43 -11.82
N THR A 226 -10.06 -3.32 -11.80
CA THR A 226 -10.04 -2.34 -12.89
C THR A 226 -8.86 -2.59 -13.81
N THR A 227 -9.12 -2.65 -15.11
CA THR A 227 -8.07 -2.78 -16.13
C THR A 227 -7.80 -1.42 -16.77
N THR A 228 -6.54 -1.01 -16.77
CA THR A 228 -6.09 0.24 -17.40
C THR A 228 -5.11 -0.11 -18.51
N ASN A 229 -5.48 0.17 -19.76
CA ASN A 229 -4.61 -0.11 -20.90
C ASN A 229 -3.59 1.01 -21.07
N ASN A 230 -2.32 0.70 -20.83
CA ASN A 230 -1.20 1.60 -21.08
C ASN A 230 -0.42 1.14 -22.33
N ARG A 231 0.45 2.01 -22.84
CA ARG A 231 1.34 1.70 -23.98
C ARG A 231 2.24 0.47 -23.74
N HIS A 232 2.46 0.11 -22.48
CA HIS A 232 3.32 -1.00 -22.05
C HIS A 232 2.55 -2.28 -21.70
N GLY A 233 1.21 -2.27 -21.85
CA GLY A 233 0.35 -3.40 -21.48
C GLY A 233 -0.79 -2.99 -20.54
N PRO A 234 -1.73 -3.91 -20.25
CA PRO A 234 -2.78 -3.68 -19.28
C PRO A 234 -2.19 -3.68 -17.86
N THR A 235 -2.59 -2.69 -17.06
CA THR A 235 -2.30 -2.66 -15.63
C THR A 235 -3.57 -2.88 -14.82
N TYR A 236 -3.48 -3.76 -13.82
CA TYR A 236 -4.64 -4.14 -13.01
C TYR A 236 -4.62 -3.46 -11.64
N GLY A 237 -5.77 -2.98 -11.20
CA GLY A 237 -5.95 -2.34 -9.90
C GLY A 237 -7.16 -2.88 -9.16
N LEU A 238 -7.21 -2.67 -7.84
CA LEU A 238 -8.35 -3.01 -7.00
C LEU A 238 -9.12 -1.74 -6.62
N LEU A 239 -10.43 -1.76 -6.83
CA LEU A 239 -11.36 -0.72 -6.44
C LEU A 239 -12.45 -1.32 -5.55
N LEU A 240 -12.78 -0.67 -4.43
CA LEU A 240 -14.01 -0.95 -3.69
C LEU A 240 -15.03 0.13 -4.01
N GLN A 241 -16.25 -0.27 -4.33
CA GLN A 241 -17.37 0.63 -4.57
C GLN A 241 -18.50 0.31 -3.58
N HIS A 242 -19.05 1.33 -2.95
CA HIS A 242 -20.24 1.18 -2.13
C HIS A 242 -21.47 0.89 -3.00
N ARG A 243 -22.32 -0.06 -2.59
CA ARG A 243 -23.49 -0.50 -3.37
C ARG A 243 -24.63 0.52 -3.48
N TYR A 244 -24.76 1.39 -2.48
CA TYR A 244 -25.93 2.27 -2.36
C TYR A 244 -25.64 3.73 -2.68
N GLU A 245 -24.37 4.13 -2.62
CA GLU A 245 -23.93 5.49 -2.89
C GLU A 245 -22.74 5.48 -3.84
N ASN A 246 -22.57 6.53 -4.63
CA ASN A 246 -21.45 6.68 -5.54
C ASN A 246 -20.13 7.04 -4.80
N ARG A 247 -19.72 6.17 -3.88
CA ARG A 247 -18.52 6.25 -3.05
C ARG A 247 -17.58 5.11 -3.42
N LYS A 248 -16.30 5.45 -3.62
CA LYS A 248 -15.32 4.53 -4.18
C LYS A 248 -13.97 4.72 -3.51
N ILE A 249 -13.26 3.62 -3.30
CA ILE A 249 -11.90 3.58 -2.76
C ILE A 249 -11.01 2.89 -3.77
N ASN A 250 -9.93 3.55 -4.18
CA ASN A 250 -8.94 2.97 -5.07
C ASN A 250 -7.71 2.52 -4.28
N PHE A 251 -7.37 1.24 -4.39
CA PHE A 251 -6.25 0.62 -3.68
C PHE A 251 -4.97 0.54 -4.53
N HIS A 252 -4.86 1.32 -5.62
CA HIS A 252 -3.68 1.34 -6.49
C HIS A 252 -2.36 1.62 -5.75
N MET A 253 -2.38 2.22 -4.55
CA MET A 253 -1.17 2.48 -3.77
C MET A 253 -0.62 1.23 -3.06
N LEU A 254 -1.46 0.20 -2.88
CA LEU A 254 -1.10 -1.06 -2.22
C LEU A 254 -0.62 -2.13 -3.20
N ILE A 255 -0.74 -1.89 -4.50
CA ILE A 255 -0.35 -2.78 -5.58
C ILE A 255 0.62 -2.03 -6.50
N ASN A 256 1.66 -2.68 -6.99
CA ASN A 256 2.47 -2.09 -8.06
C ASN A 256 1.71 -2.20 -9.38
N ALA A 257 1.80 -1.20 -10.23
CA ALA A 257 1.20 -1.28 -11.56
C ALA A 257 1.93 -2.35 -12.38
N ASP A 258 1.27 -3.48 -12.62
CA ASP A 258 1.76 -4.57 -13.46
C ASP A 258 0.62 -5.29 -14.18
N ASP A 259 1.00 -6.22 -15.06
CA ASP A 259 0.12 -7.03 -15.91
C ASP A 259 -0.39 -8.31 -15.21
N PHE A 260 -0.18 -8.42 -13.90
CA PHE A 260 -0.49 -9.62 -13.13
C PHE A 260 -1.85 -9.51 -12.42
N GLN A 261 -2.90 -9.99 -13.10
CA GLN A 261 -4.31 -9.97 -12.64
C GLN A 261 -4.53 -10.58 -11.26
N GLN A 262 -3.66 -11.49 -10.83
CA GLN A 262 -3.75 -12.18 -9.55
C GLN A 262 -3.45 -11.26 -8.36
N ARG A 263 -2.73 -10.14 -8.56
CA ARG A 263 -2.43 -9.20 -7.45
C ARG A 263 -3.65 -8.52 -6.86
N PRO A 264 -4.56 -7.89 -7.65
CA PRO A 264 -5.79 -7.33 -7.09
C PRO A 264 -6.67 -8.42 -6.47
N CYS A 265 -6.67 -9.64 -7.01
CA CYS A 265 -7.36 -10.79 -6.41
C CYS A 265 -6.78 -11.15 -5.03
N ALA A 266 -5.46 -11.25 -4.89
CA ALA A 266 -4.81 -11.54 -3.62
C ALA A 266 -4.97 -10.40 -2.61
N LEU A 267 -4.95 -9.14 -3.06
CA LEU A 267 -5.25 -8.01 -2.18
C LEU A 267 -6.70 -8.08 -1.70
N TRP A 268 -7.65 -8.47 -2.56
CA TRP A 268 -9.03 -8.62 -2.16
C TRP A 268 -9.23 -9.74 -1.13
N ASP A 269 -8.61 -10.90 -1.33
CA ASP A 269 -8.60 -11.99 -0.35
C ASP A 269 -7.98 -11.52 0.99
N PHE A 270 -6.88 -10.78 0.93
CA PHE A 270 -6.26 -10.18 2.11
C PHE A 270 -7.19 -9.24 2.87
N LEU A 271 -7.86 -8.31 2.17
CA LEU A 271 -8.78 -7.36 2.80
C LEU A 271 -9.97 -8.08 3.45
N GLN A 272 -10.53 -9.08 2.77
CA GLN A 272 -11.59 -9.91 3.35
C GLN A 272 -11.12 -10.65 4.60
N ASN A 273 -9.96 -11.33 4.55
CA ASN A 273 -9.38 -12.03 5.71
C ASN A 273 -9.05 -11.06 6.86
N TYR A 274 -8.56 -9.86 6.54
CA TYR A 274 -8.26 -8.82 7.52
C TYR A 274 -9.52 -8.25 8.17
N MET A 275 -10.65 -8.14 7.46
CA MET A 275 -11.90 -7.64 8.02
C MET A 275 -12.73 -8.76 8.69
N ASP A 276 -12.49 -10.02 8.34
CA ASP A 276 -13.22 -11.17 8.87
C ASP A 276 -12.82 -11.49 10.32
N THR A 277 -13.75 -11.24 11.23
CA THR A 277 -13.58 -11.47 12.67
C THR A 277 -13.83 -12.92 13.12
N SER A 278 -14.24 -13.80 12.20
CA SER A 278 -14.41 -15.24 12.48
C SER A 278 -13.07 -15.99 12.52
N GLY A 279 -12.06 -15.50 11.79
CA GLY A 279 -10.72 -16.07 11.71
C GLY A 279 -9.63 -15.15 12.29
N PRO A 280 -8.40 -15.65 12.45
CA PRO A 280 -7.27 -14.81 12.85
C PRO A 280 -6.94 -13.76 11.78
N ILE A 281 -6.28 -12.67 12.17
CA ILE A 281 -5.71 -11.72 11.20
C ILE A 281 -4.67 -12.42 10.30
N PRO A 282 -4.50 -11.96 9.05
CA PRO A 282 -3.52 -12.52 8.13
C PRO A 282 -2.15 -12.69 8.77
N ASP A 283 -1.55 -13.86 8.57
CA ASP A 283 -0.25 -14.17 9.13
C ASP A 283 0.88 -13.61 8.26
N ILE A 284 1.19 -12.34 8.48
CA ILE A 284 2.23 -11.60 7.76
C ILE A 284 3.14 -10.84 8.73
N PRO A 285 4.40 -10.55 8.35
CA PRO A 285 5.36 -9.86 9.21
C PRO A 285 4.83 -8.54 9.78
N LEU A 286 4.08 -7.78 8.97
CA LEU A 286 3.46 -6.51 9.36
C LEU A 286 2.63 -6.61 10.65
N PHE A 287 1.94 -7.73 10.86
CA PHE A 287 1.01 -7.90 11.97
C PHE A 287 1.61 -8.61 13.18
N GLU A 288 2.84 -9.14 13.09
CA GLU A 288 3.52 -9.83 14.20
C GLU A 288 3.44 -9.06 15.54
N PRO A 289 3.70 -7.73 15.58
CA PRO A 289 3.65 -6.99 16.85
C PRO A 289 2.25 -6.89 17.46
N TYR A 290 1.20 -7.13 16.68
CA TYR A 290 -0.19 -6.91 17.07
C TYR A 290 -1.02 -8.19 17.22
N ARG A 291 -0.50 -9.36 16.80
CA ARG A 291 -1.25 -10.63 16.82
C ARG A 291 -1.81 -10.99 18.21
N HIS A 292 -1.06 -10.67 19.26
CA HIS A 292 -1.45 -10.93 20.65
C HIS A 292 -2.54 -9.98 21.19
N LEU A 293 -2.79 -8.85 20.50
CA LEU A 293 -3.80 -7.86 20.89
C LEU A 293 -5.20 -8.22 20.34
N ASP A 294 -5.26 -8.91 19.21
CA ASP A 294 -6.51 -9.40 18.64
C ASP A 294 -6.94 -10.70 19.34
N PRO A 295 -8.11 -10.76 20.01
CA PRO A 295 -8.47 -11.89 20.87
C PRO A 295 -8.71 -13.19 20.09
N VAL A 296 -9.21 -13.11 18.86
CA VAL A 296 -9.43 -14.29 18.00
C VAL A 296 -8.08 -14.85 17.55
N THR A 297 -7.18 -13.98 17.12
CA THR A 297 -5.82 -14.33 16.71
C THR A 297 -5.02 -14.89 17.87
N ALA A 298 -5.04 -14.23 19.03
CA ALA A 298 -4.32 -14.69 20.21
C ALA A 298 -4.78 -16.11 20.64
N ARG A 299 -6.09 -16.37 20.63
CA ARG A 299 -6.62 -17.71 20.92
C ARG A 299 -6.18 -18.75 19.88
N TYR A 300 -6.24 -18.38 18.60
CA TYR A 300 -5.82 -19.24 17.49
C TYR A 300 -4.33 -19.61 17.59
N ASP A 301 -3.48 -18.61 17.85
CA ASP A 301 -2.03 -18.78 17.98
C ASP A 301 -1.68 -19.63 19.21
N GLN A 302 -2.36 -19.41 20.34
CA GLN A 302 -2.18 -20.21 21.56
C GLN A 302 -2.55 -21.68 21.33
N GLN A 303 -3.66 -21.96 20.65
CA GLN A 303 -4.11 -23.33 20.35
C GLN A 303 -3.13 -24.08 19.45
N ARG A 304 -2.41 -23.37 18.59
CA ARG A 304 -1.42 -23.96 17.66
C ARG A 304 0.01 -23.93 18.18
N GLY A 305 0.25 -23.34 19.35
CA GLY A 305 1.61 -23.17 19.89
C GLY A 305 2.50 -22.31 18.99
N ARG A 306 1.92 -21.33 18.27
CA ARG A 306 2.68 -20.44 17.37
C ARG A 306 3.67 -19.60 18.21
N ASN A 307 4.92 -19.53 17.76
CA ASN A 307 5.91 -18.60 18.34
C ASN A 307 5.49 -17.13 18.08
N PRO A 308 5.33 -16.27 19.11
CA PRO A 308 5.02 -14.84 18.95
C PRO A 308 6.12 -14.01 18.26
N ARG A 309 7.29 -14.60 18.04
CA ARG A 309 8.44 -14.00 17.34
C ARG A 309 8.78 -14.71 16.03
N TYR A 310 7.86 -15.53 15.51
CA TYR A 310 8.00 -16.29 14.27
C TYR A 310 8.61 -15.47 13.13
N TRP A 311 8.11 -14.26 12.85
CA TRP A 311 8.62 -13.43 11.75
C TRP A 311 9.91 -12.68 12.11
N ILE A 312 10.08 -12.27 13.37
CA ILE A 312 11.21 -11.44 13.82
C ILE A 312 12.50 -12.26 13.93
N ASP A 313 12.39 -13.51 14.39
CA ASP A 313 13.54 -14.38 14.64
C ASP A 313 13.92 -15.23 13.40
N MET A 314 13.15 -15.12 12.32
CA MET A 314 13.41 -15.81 11.05
C MET A 314 14.69 -15.29 10.37
N ASP A 315 15.47 -16.20 9.77
CA ASP A 315 16.60 -15.84 8.93
C ASP A 315 16.16 -15.41 7.52
N ASP A 316 17.03 -14.69 6.81
CA ASP A 316 16.71 -14.11 5.52
C ASP A 316 16.43 -15.16 4.43
N ALA A 317 17.05 -16.34 4.50
CA ALA A 317 16.84 -17.40 3.52
C ALA A 317 15.46 -18.04 3.69
N THR A 318 15.07 -18.33 4.94
CA THR A 318 13.73 -18.82 5.27
C THR A 318 12.66 -17.78 4.96
N PHE A 319 12.92 -16.51 5.27
CA PHE A 319 12.01 -15.42 4.90
C PHE A 319 11.81 -15.33 3.39
N LYS A 320 12.88 -15.45 2.61
CA LYS A 320 12.79 -15.48 1.14
C LYS A 320 11.96 -16.68 0.65
N ALA A 321 12.10 -17.85 1.29
CA ALA A 321 11.29 -19.01 0.96
C ALA A 321 9.80 -18.78 1.27
N GLU A 322 9.45 -18.12 2.37
CA GLU A 322 8.06 -17.74 2.68
C GLU A 322 7.48 -16.72 1.71
N VAL A 323 8.28 -15.74 1.28
CA VAL A 323 7.90 -14.79 0.23
C VAL A 323 7.64 -15.52 -1.10
N GLU A 324 8.51 -16.46 -1.48
CA GLU A 324 8.32 -17.29 -2.68
C GLU A 324 7.08 -18.18 -2.56
N ALA A 325 6.84 -18.80 -1.40
CA ALA A 325 5.62 -19.57 -1.15
C ALA A 325 4.36 -18.68 -1.24
N MET A 326 4.45 -17.43 -0.79
CA MET A 326 3.37 -16.45 -0.99
C MET A 326 3.17 -16.14 -2.48
N TRP A 327 4.23 -15.94 -3.25
CA TRP A 327 4.14 -15.80 -4.70
C TRP A 327 3.40 -16.97 -5.34
N GLN A 328 3.79 -18.20 -5.04
CA GLN A 328 3.14 -19.40 -5.58
C GLN A 328 1.65 -19.46 -5.21
N ARG A 329 1.29 -19.09 -3.98
CA ARG A 329 -0.14 -18.99 -3.57
C ARG A 329 -0.89 -17.92 -4.36
N VAL A 330 -0.28 -16.76 -4.61
CA VAL A 330 -0.88 -15.70 -5.43
C VAL A 330 -1.02 -16.15 -6.89
N TYR A 331 -0.02 -16.82 -7.47
CA TYR A 331 -0.11 -17.39 -8.82
C TYR A 331 -1.23 -18.42 -8.95
N ALA A 332 -1.40 -19.26 -7.93
CA ALA A 332 -2.43 -20.31 -7.90
C ALA A 332 -3.82 -19.79 -7.46
N ILE A 333 -3.99 -18.48 -7.27
CA ILE A 333 -5.26 -17.93 -6.79
C ILE A 333 -6.37 -18.18 -7.82
N ASN A 334 -7.47 -18.76 -7.34
CA ASN A 334 -8.59 -19.18 -8.18
C ASN A 334 -9.81 -18.24 -8.05
N THR A 335 -9.59 -16.96 -7.74
CA THR A 335 -10.65 -15.99 -7.43
C THR A 335 -11.79 -15.98 -8.45
N PHE A 336 -11.49 -16.04 -9.75
CA PHE A 336 -12.51 -15.97 -10.81
C PHE A 336 -13.41 -17.22 -10.92
N SER A 337 -13.01 -18.37 -10.37
CA SER A 337 -13.83 -19.59 -10.39
C SER A 337 -14.68 -19.78 -9.12
N ARG A 338 -14.55 -18.88 -8.12
CA ARG A 338 -15.26 -19.00 -6.86
C ARG A 338 -16.69 -18.46 -6.98
N PRO A 339 -17.68 -19.11 -6.35
CA PRO A 339 -19.02 -18.54 -6.24
C PRO A 339 -18.98 -17.30 -5.35
N ASN A 340 -19.71 -16.25 -5.75
CA ASN A 340 -19.84 -15.04 -4.94
C ASN A 340 -20.80 -15.27 -3.76
N LEU A 341 -20.27 -15.25 -2.54
CA LEU A 341 -21.06 -15.38 -1.30
C LEU A 341 -22.19 -14.34 -1.24
N MET A 342 -21.95 -13.12 -1.74
CA MET A 342 -22.94 -12.03 -1.70
C MET A 342 -24.12 -12.22 -2.63
N ALA A 343 -24.03 -13.11 -3.63
CA ALA A 343 -25.15 -13.40 -4.53
C ALA A 343 -26.35 -14.04 -3.80
N ARG A 344 -26.19 -14.51 -2.55
CA ARG A 344 -27.30 -14.98 -1.72
C ARG A 344 -28.09 -13.86 -1.04
N TYR A 345 -27.48 -12.68 -0.91
CA TYR A 345 -28.01 -11.55 -0.15
C TYR A 345 -28.32 -10.34 -1.03
N VAL A 346 -27.66 -10.24 -2.19
CA VAL A 346 -27.74 -9.12 -3.12
C VAL A 346 -28.16 -9.65 -4.49
N ASP A 347 -29.21 -9.07 -5.04
CA ASP A 347 -29.59 -9.27 -6.43
C ASP A 347 -28.72 -8.38 -7.34
N TYR A 348 -27.83 -9.01 -8.11
CA TYR A 348 -26.92 -8.36 -9.04
C TYR A 348 -27.44 -8.28 -10.48
N GLU A 349 -28.62 -8.84 -10.77
CA GLU A 349 -29.20 -8.91 -12.11
C GLU A 349 -30.19 -7.77 -12.40
N SER A 350 -30.45 -6.90 -11.41
CA SER A 350 -31.40 -5.79 -11.46
C SER A 350 -30.89 -4.49 -12.09
#